data_AF-A0A1F9IYQ1-F1
#
_entry.id   AF-A0A1F9IYQ1-F1
#
_cell.length_a   1.000
_cell.length_b   1.000
_cell.length_c   1.000
_cell.angle_alpha   90.00
_cell.angle_beta   90.00
_cell.angle_gamma   90.00
#
_symmetry.space_group_name_H-M   'P 1'
#
loop_
_entity.id
_entity.type
_entity.pdbx_description
1 polymer ?
#
loop_
_entity_poly.entity_id
_entity_poly.type
_entity_poly.pdbx_seq_one_letter_code
_entity_poly.pdbx_strand_id
1 'polypeptide(L)' 'MNTQLLQQARALDIDEQIELVEAIWDGIVSKGAAPPLTEAQKTELDRRLADHLANPNDVVTWSEVKTAALAKIK' A
#
# COMPACT_ATOMS: atom_id res chain seq x y z
N MET A 1 -19.27 1.31 -13.47
CA MET A 1 -19.01 1.21 -12.02
C MET A 1 -20.29 0.75 -11.35
N ASN A 2 -20.26 -0.34 -10.55
CA ASN A 2 -21.47 -0.85 -9.89
C ASN A 2 -21.78 0.01 -8.65
N THR A 3 -22.67 0.99 -8.81
CA THR A 3 -23.00 1.99 -7.77
C THR A 3 -23.74 1.36 -6.58
N GLN A 4 -24.53 0.31 -6.80
CA GLN A 4 -25.22 -0.42 -5.75
C GLN A 4 -24.22 -1.12 -4.81
N LEU A 5 -23.22 -1.80 -5.37
CA LEU A 5 -22.18 -2.47 -4.59
C LEU A 5 -21.39 -1.48 -3.72
N LEU A 6 -21.08 -0.30 -4.28
CA LEU A 6 -20.41 0.76 -3.53
C LEU A 6 -21.27 1.30 -2.39
N GLN A 7 -22.59 1.39 -2.58
CA GLN A 7 -23.50 1.81 -1.52
C GLN A 7 -23.56 0.78 -0.39
N GLN A 8 -23.57 -0.52 -0.72
CA GLN A 8 -23.53 -1.60 0.26
C GLN A 8 -22.22 -1.60 1.05
N ALA A 9 -21.07 -1.49 0.37
CA ALA A 9 -19.78 -1.40 1.04
C ALA A 9 -19.68 -0.21 2.00
N ARG A 10 -20.24 0.95 1.63
CA ARG A 10 -20.27 2.15 2.50
C ARG A 10 -21.19 2.03 3.71
N ALA A 11 -22.12 1.08 3.71
CA ALA A 11 -23.07 0.87 4.81
C ALA A 11 -22.53 -0.08 5.89
N LEU A 12 -21.46 -0.82 5.59
CA LEU A 12 -20.73 -1.65 6.56
C LEU A 12 -20.05 -0.78 7.62
N ASP A 13 -19.75 -1.37 8.78
CA ASP A 13 -18.89 -0.67 9.74
C ASP A 13 -17.46 -0.51 9.23
N ILE A 14 -16.62 0.26 9.92
CA ILE A 14 -15.29 0.58 9.42
C ILE A 14 -14.37 -0.65 9.37
N ASP A 15 -14.54 -1.60 10.29
CA ASP A 15 -13.71 -2.80 10.36
C ASP A 15 -14.07 -3.75 9.21
N GLU A 16 -15.38 -3.95 8.97
CA GLU A 16 -15.90 -4.70 7.82
C GLU A 16 -15.52 -4.06 6.48
N GLN A 17 -15.48 -2.73 6.40
CA GLN A 17 -15.01 -2.03 5.20
C GLN A 17 -13.54 -2.33 4.92
N ILE A 18 -12.69 -2.32 5.94
CA ILE A 18 -11.26 -2.63 5.81
C ILE A 18 -11.08 -4.09 5.39
N GLU A 19 -11.76 -5.03 6.05
CA GLU A 19 -11.69 -6.46 5.72
C GLU A 19 -12.15 -6.72 4.28
N LEU A 20 -13.23 -6.07 3.82
CA LEU A 20 -13.69 -6.18 2.44
C LEU A 20 -12.66 -5.67 1.43
N VAL A 21 -12.01 -4.54 1.72
CA VAL A 21 -10.95 -3.98 0.86
C VAL A 21 -9.77 -4.93 0.77
N GLU A 22 -9.33 -5.50 1.89
CA GLU A 22 -8.23 -6.48 1.95
C GLU A 22 -8.58 -7.75 1.16
N ALA A 23 -9.76 -8.32 1.38
CA ALA A 23 -10.21 -9.54 0.69
C ALA A 23 -10.31 -9.35 -0.84
N ILE A 24 -10.80 -8.19 -1.29
CA ILE A 24 -10.82 -7.85 -2.72
C ILE A 24 -9.39 -7.74 -3.27
N TRP A 25 -8.49 -7.09 -2.52
CA TRP A 25 -7.10 -6.90 -2.94
C TRP A 25 -6.36 -8.24 -3.07
N ASP A 26 -6.48 -9.12 -2.09
CA ASP A 26 -5.92 -10.48 -2.15
C ASP A 26 -6.50 -11.30 -3.31
N GLY A 27 -7.80 -11.13 -3.58
CA GLY A 27 -8.48 -11.73 -4.72
C GLY A 27 -7.96 -11.26 -6.08
N ILE A 28 -7.43 -10.03 -6.18
CA ILE A 28 -6.80 -9.50 -7.41
C ILE A 28 -5.40 -10.10 -7.57
N VAL A 29 -4.60 -10.09 -6.49
CA VAL A 29 -3.22 -10.61 -6.49
C VAL A 29 -3.19 -12.10 -6.82
N SER A 30 -4.08 -12.89 -6.20
CA SER A 30 -4.18 -14.35 -6.42
C SER A 30 -4.53 -14.74 -7.87
N LYS A 31 -5.15 -13.84 -8.64
CA LYS A 31 -5.46 -14.06 -10.06
C LYS A 31 -4.28 -13.72 -10.99
N GLY A 32 -3.14 -13.30 -10.44
CA GLY A 32 -2.01 -12.82 -11.23
C GLY A 32 -2.30 -11.51 -11.96
N ALA A 33 -3.31 -10.75 -11.51
CA ALA A 33 -3.71 -9.50 -12.14
C ALA A 33 -2.87 -8.30 -11.67
N ALA A 34 -1.75 -8.54 -10.98
CA ALA A 34 -0.79 -7.50 -10.65
C ALA A 34 -0.19 -6.94 -11.96
N PRO A 35 -0.27 -5.63 -12.21
CA PRO A 35 0.28 -5.06 -13.43
C PRO A 35 1.80 -5.26 -13.45
N PRO A 36 2.40 -5.54 -14.62
CA PRO A 36 3.85 -5.61 -14.73
C PRO A 36 4.45 -4.25 -14.39
N LEU A 37 5.60 -4.26 -13.73
CA LEU A 37 6.37 -3.04 -13.51
C LEU A 37 6.83 -2.48 -14.86
N THR A 38 6.71 -1.17 -15.01
CA THR A 38 7.38 -0.44 -16.09
C THR A 38 8.89 -0.48 -15.90
N GLU A 39 9.66 -0.30 -16.97
CA GLU A 39 11.13 -0.28 -16.90
C GLU A 39 11.65 0.83 -15.96
N ALA A 40 10.99 1.99 -15.94
CA ALA A 40 11.31 3.07 -15.02
C ALA A 40 11.11 2.65 -13.55
N GLN A 41 10.03 1.92 -13.25
CA GLN A 41 9.78 1.41 -11.91
C GLN A 41 10.78 0.33 -11.51
N LYS A 42 11.12 -0.61 -12.41
CA LYS A 42 12.16 -1.63 -12.15
C LYS A 42 13.51 -0.96 -11.84
N THR A 43 13.92 -0.02 -12.68
CA THR A 43 15.18 0.72 -12.51
C THR A 43 15.24 1.45 -11.16
N GLU A 44 14.15 2.10 -10.75
CA GLU A 44 14.10 2.77 -9.45
C GLU A 44 14.14 1.79 -8.27
N LEU A 45 13.48 0.64 -8.39
CA LEU A 45 13.55 -0.40 -7.36
C LEU A 45 14.96 -0.99 -7.24
N ASP A 46 15.62 -1.28 -8.37
CA ASP A 46 17.00 -1.77 -8.39
C ASP A 46 17.96 -0.75 -7.77
N ARG A 47 17.80 0.54 -8.10
CA ARG A 47 18.59 1.64 -7.51
C ARG A 47 18.39 1.72 -6.00
N ARG A 48 17.15 1.69 -5.52
CA ARG A 48 16.83 1.74 -4.08
C ARG A 48 17.34 0.53 -3.32
N LEU A 49 17.29 -0.66 -3.94
CA LEU A 49 17.82 -1.87 -3.34
C LEU A 49 19.35 -1.80 -3.20
N ALA A 50 20.06 -1.37 -4.25
CA ALA A 50 21.51 -1.20 -4.21
C ALA A 50 21.94 -0.17 -3.14
N ASP A 51 21.20 0.94 -3.04
CA ASP A 51 21.45 1.98 -2.04
C ASP A 51 21.23 1.46 -0.61
N HIS A 52 20.14 0.73 -0.35
CA HIS A 52 19.89 0.14 0.96
C HIS A 52 20.95 -0.91 1.33
N LEU A 53 21.41 -1.73 0.39
CA LEU A 53 22.47 -2.71 0.62
C LEU A 53 23.82 -2.03 0.95
N ALA A 54 24.10 -0.88 0.34
CA ALA A 54 25.29 -0.08 0.66
C ALA A 54 25.14 0.67 1.99
N ASN A 55 23.92 1.10 2.33
CA ASN A 55 23.60 1.93 3.49
C ASN A 55 22.49 1.27 4.36
N PRO A 56 22.74 0.12 5.00
CA PRO A 56 21.68 -0.64 5.69
C PRO A 56 21.06 0.08 6.89
N ASN A 57 21.79 1.05 7.47
CA ASN A 57 21.34 1.86 8.59
C ASN A 57 20.74 3.22 8.16
N ASP A 58 20.69 3.53 6.85
CA ASP A 58 20.00 4.71 6.35
C ASP A 58 18.50 4.46 6.28
N VAL A 59 17.91 4.33 7.47
CA VAL A 59 16.51 4.02 7.70
C VAL A 59 15.96 4.93 8.79
N VAL A 60 14.65 5.17 8.74
CA VAL A 60 13.91 5.85 9.80
C VAL A 60 13.12 4.81 10.60
N THR A 61 13.07 4.98 11.91
CA THR A 61 12.29 4.10 12.77
C THR A 61 10.79 4.31 12.53
N TRP A 62 10.00 3.27 12.77
CA TRP A 62 8.53 3.40 12.71
C TRP A 62 8.00 4.49 13.65
N SER A 63 8.62 4.66 14.83
CA SER A 63 8.24 5.69 15.79
C SER A 63 8.40 7.10 15.20
N GLU A 64 9.51 7.36 14.50
CA GLU A 64 9.77 8.64 13.84
C GLU A 64 8.77 8.88 12.69
N VAL A 65 8.54 7.87 11.84
CA VAL A 65 7.56 7.96 10.75
C VAL A 65 6.16 8.26 11.28
N LYS A 66 5.72 7.53 12.30
CA LYS A 66 4.41 7.72 12.94
C LYS A 66 4.29 9.11 13.56
N THR A 67 5.32 9.58 14.25
CA THR A 67 5.36 10.91 14.87
C THR A 67 5.24 12.00 13.81
N ALA A 68 6.02 11.90 12.72
CA ALA A 68 5.98 12.85 11.62
C ALA A 68 4.64 12.85 10.89
N ALA A 69 4.00 11.69 10.70
CA ALA A 69 2.69 11.59 10.07
C ALA A 69 1.59 12.25 10.92
N LEU A 70 1.55 11.96 12.23
CA LEU A 70 0.57 12.54 13.16
C LEU A 70 0.72 14.07 13.29
N ALA A 71 1.95 14.58 13.22
CA ALA A 71 2.20 16.02 13.26
C ALA A 71 1.59 16.78 12.07
N LYS A 72 1.38 16.10 10.92
CA LYS A 72 0.78 16.70 9.71
C LYS A 72 -0.76 16.70 9.71
N ILE A 73 -1.38 16.01 10.66
CA ILE A 73 -2.84 15.86 10.75
C ILE A 73 -3.45 16.88 11.73
N LYS A 74 -2.62 17.58 12.52
CA LYS A 74 -3.01 18.70 13.38
C LYS A 74 -2.98 20.02 12.62
#